data_AF-A0A7V3S0T5-F1
#
_entry.id   AF-A0A7V3S0T5-F1
#
_cell.length_a   1.000
_cell.length_b   1.000
_cell.length_c   1.000
_cell.angle_alpha   90.00
_cell.angle_beta   90.00
_cell.angle_gamma   90.00
#
_symmetry.space_group_name_H-M   'P 1'
#
loop_
_entity.id
_entity.type
_entity.pdbx_description
1 polymer ?
#
loop_
_entity_poly.entity_id
_entity_poly.type
_entity_poly.pdbx_seq_one_letter_code
_entity_poly.pdbx_strand_id
1 'polypeptide(L)' 'MRRIKKIMALTGLLAALFTYASRAEDICTTPVKTGSGMVRGSHETTNDTCVWRGIPYAAPPV' A
#
# COMPACT_ATOMS: atom_id res chain seq x y z
N MET A 1 -30.35 33.53 -3.92
CA MET A 1 -30.42 32.06 -3.76
C MET A 1 -29.75 31.25 -4.88
N ARG A 2 -29.87 31.61 -6.18
CA ARG A 2 -29.25 30.84 -7.28
C ARG A 2 -27.71 30.74 -7.21
N ARG A 3 -27.02 31.79 -6.73
CA ARG A 3 -25.55 31.78 -6.57
C ARG A 3 -25.06 30.88 -5.42
N ILE A 4 -25.79 30.86 -4.30
CA ILE A 4 -25.47 30.00 -3.14
C ILE A 4 -25.58 28.51 -3.52
N LYS A 5 -26.63 28.12 -4.27
CA LYS A 5 -26.78 26.74 -4.76
C LYS A 5 -25.62 26.29 -5.66
N LYS A 6 -25.10 27.20 -6.50
CA LYS A 6 -23.93 26.92 -7.35
C LYS A 6 -22.66 26.73 -6.54
N ILE A 7 -22.43 27.57 -5.52
CA ILE A 7 -21.27 27.45 -4.64
C ILE A 7 -21.31 26.12 -3.88
N MET A 8 -22.48 25.74 -3.35
CA MET A 8 -22.67 24.49 -2.63
C MET A 8 -22.48 23.25 -3.53
N ALA A 9 -22.96 23.32 -4.78
CA ALA A 9 -22.75 22.26 -5.76
C ALA A 9 -21.28 22.15 -6.16
N LEU A 10 -20.57 23.28 -6.29
CA LEU A 10 -19.16 23.31 -6.65
C LEU A 10 -18.28 22.75 -5.52
N THR A 11 -18.55 23.11 -4.26
CA THR A 11 -17.81 22.59 -3.11
C THR A 11 -18.10 21.11 -2.85
N GLY A 12 -19.34 20.66 -3.07
CA GLY A 12 -19.69 19.24 -2.99
C GLY A 12 -19.01 18.40 -4.08
N LEU A 13 -18.96 18.90 -5.31
CA LEU A 13 -18.25 18.24 -6.42
C LEU A 13 -16.74 18.20 -6.16
N LEU A 14 -16.17 19.28 -5.65
CA LEU A 14 -14.75 19.34 -5.31
C LEU A 14 -14.41 18.35 -4.19
N ALA A 15 -15.21 18.28 -3.13
CA ALA A 15 -15.01 17.33 -2.04
C ALA A 15 -15.10 15.86 -2.52
N ALA A 16 -16.00 15.55 -3.45
CA ALA A 16 -16.11 14.22 -4.05
C ALA A 16 -14.90 13.85 -4.94
N LEU A 17 -14.19 14.84 -5.48
CA LEU A 17 -12.94 14.63 -6.22
C LEU A 17 -11.73 14.46 -5.28
N PHE A 18 -11.82 14.82 -4.00
CA PHE A 18 -10.72 14.67 -3.05
C PHE A 18 -10.79 13.37 -2.22
N THR A 19 -11.78 12.51 -2.42
CA THR A 19 -11.90 11.22 -1.72
C THR A 19 -11.03 10.11 -2.31
N TYR A 20 -10.03 10.44 -3.14
CA TYR A 20 -9.04 9.47 -3.60
C TYR A 20 -8.45 8.73 -2.39
N ALA A 21 -8.72 7.44 -2.35
CA ALA A 21 -8.47 6.58 -1.22
C ALA A 21 -6.97 6.53 -0.92
N SER A 22 -6.54 7.29 0.08
CA SER A 22 -5.27 7.08 0.77
C SER A 22 -5.36 5.75 1.52
N ARG A 23 -5.10 4.65 0.80
CA ARG A 23 -4.87 3.34 1.38
C ARG A 23 -3.47 3.36 1.98
N ALA A 24 -3.34 3.03 3.26
CA ALA A 24 -2.03 2.79 3.86
C ALA A 24 -1.32 1.69 3.05
N GLU A 25 -0.09 1.95 2.65
CA GLU A 25 0.68 1.03 1.82
C GLU A 25 1.06 -0.20 2.65
N ASP A 26 0.72 -1.39 2.18
CA ASP A 26 1.15 -2.64 2.81
C ASP A 26 2.58 -2.95 2.37
N ILE A 27 3.52 -2.31 3.07
CA ILE A 27 4.95 -2.39 2.78
C ILE A 27 5.44 -3.85 2.86
N CYS A 28 4.83 -4.69 3.69
CA CYS A 28 5.28 -6.06 3.90
C CYS A 28 4.95 -6.98 2.72
N THR A 29 3.87 -6.72 1.99
CA THR A 29 3.45 -7.55 0.85
C THR A 29 3.91 -7.02 -0.51
N THR A 30 4.42 -5.80 -0.56
CA THR A 30 5.14 -5.29 -1.74
C THR A 30 6.43 -6.08 -1.96
N PRO A 31 6.63 -6.68 -3.16
CA PRO A 31 7.84 -7.45 -3.43
C PRO A 31 9.12 -6.60 -3.36
N VAL A 32 10.15 -7.12 -2.71
CA VAL A 32 11.48 -6.50 -2.61
C VAL A 32 12.48 -7.19 -3.54
N LYS A 33 13.40 -6.42 -4.11
CA LYS A 33 14.43 -6.95 -5.00
C LYS A 33 15.59 -7.55 -4.20
N THR A 34 16.00 -8.77 -4.55
CA THR A 34 17.19 -9.46 -4.03
C THR A 34 18.14 -9.80 -5.17
N GLY A 35 19.33 -10.31 -4.85
CA GLY A 35 20.27 -10.82 -5.86
C GLY A 35 19.69 -11.96 -6.71
N SER A 36 18.76 -12.75 -6.14
CA SER A 36 18.15 -13.91 -6.78
C SER A 36 16.81 -13.59 -7.49
N GLY A 37 16.31 -12.34 -7.38
CA GLY A 37 15.02 -11.93 -7.94
C GLY A 37 14.11 -11.23 -6.93
N MET A 38 12.83 -11.12 -7.26
CA MET A 38 11.83 -10.48 -6.39
C MET A 38 11.34 -11.46 -5.31
N VAL A 39 11.24 -10.99 -4.07
CA VAL A 39 10.76 -11.76 -2.93
C VAL A 39 9.61 -11.01 -2.26
N ARG A 40 8.51 -11.72 -1.98
CA ARG A 40 7.37 -11.19 -1.23
C ARG A 40 7.48 -11.57 0.26
N GLY A 41 7.17 -10.63 1.13
CA GLY A 41 7.12 -10.85 2.58
C GLY A 41 5.70 -11.05 3.09
N SER A 42 5.58 -11.08 4.41
CA SER A 42 4.32 -11.06 5.13
C SER A 42 4.41 -10.16 6.35
N HIS A 43 3.27 -9.59 6.75
CA HIS A 43 3.15 -8.90 8.03
C HIS A 43 3.00 -9.92 9.16
N GLU A 44 3.78 -9.74 10.23
CA GLU A 44 3.72 -10.53 11.46
C GLU A 44 3.00 -9.71 12.54
N THR A 45 1.78 -10.11 12.85
CA THR A 45 0.88 -9.38 13.76
C THR A 45 1.44 -9.28 15.19
N THR A 46 2.20 -10.27 15.63
CA THR A 46 2.66 -10.36 17.03
C THR A 46 3.55 -9.19 17.42
N ASN A 47 4.44 -8.76 16.51
CA ASN A 47 5.43 -7.71 16.78
C ASN A 47 5.26 -6.50 15.84
N ASP A 48 4.22 -6.48 15.01
CA ASP A 48 3.99 -5.48 13.97
C ASP A 48 5.22 -5.27 13.07
N THR A 49 5.78 -6.38 12.57
CA THR A 49 6.98 -6.36 11.72
C THR A 49 6.74 -7.02 10.37
N CYS A 50 7.50 -6.59 9.36
CA CYS A 50 7.56 -7.32 8.11
C CYS A 50 8.60 -8.45 8.21
N VAL A 51 8.23 -9.63 7.72
CA VAL A 51 9.09 -10.81 7.77
C VAL A 51 9.21 -11.43 6.38
N TRP A 52 10.44 -11.75 6.00
CA TRP A 52 10.75 -12.53 4.81
C TRP A 52 11.46 -13.81 5.23
N ARG A 53 10.84 -14.97 4.98
CA ARG A 53 11.36 -16.29 5.38
C ARG A 53 11.68 -17.13 4.16
N GLY A 54 12.68 -18.00 4.28
CA GLY A 54 13.00 -18.99 3.24
C GLY A 54 13.65 -18.42 1.98
N ILE A 55 14.27 -17.24 2.04
CA ILE A 55 15.03 -16.70 0.90
C ILE A 55 16.28 -17.57 0.71
N PRO A 56 16.45 -18.24 -0.45
CA PRO A 56 17.64 -19.04 -0.70
C PRO A 56 18.86 -18.13 -0.83
N TYR A 57 19.92 -18.43 -0.07
CA TYR A 57 21.19 -17.71 -0.10
C TYR A 57 22.33 -18.54 -0.73
N ALA A 58 22.13 -19.85 -0.89
CA ALA A 58 23.09 -20.79 -1.46
C ALA A 58 22.35 -21.95 -2.14
N ALA A 59 23.07 -22.71 -2.96
CA ALA A 59 22.57 -23.97 -3.48
C ALA A 59 22.37 -25.01 -2.35
N PRO A 60 21.45 -25.97 -2.48
CA PRO A 60 21.29 -27.05 -1.51
C PRO A 60 22.59 -27.84 -1.32
N PRO A 61 23.01 -28.13 -0.07
CA PRO A 61 24.15 -28.99 0.18
C PRO A 61 23.76 -30.43 -0.10
N VAL A 62 24.29 -30.98 -1.19
CA VAL A 62 24.16 -32.40 -1.56
C VAL A 62 25.20 -33.26 -0.85
#